data_AF-A0A6V8K6U1-F1
#
_entry.id   AF-A0A6V8K6U1-F1
#
_cell.length_a   1.000
_cell.length_b   1.000
_cell.length_c   1.000
_cell.angle_alpha   90.00
_cell.angle_beta   90.00
_cell.angle_gamma   90.00
#
_symmetry.space_group_name_H-M   'P 1'
#
loop_
_entity.id
_entity.type
_entity.pdbx_description
1 polymer ?
#
loop_
_entity_poly.entity_id
_entity_poly.type
_entity_poly.pdbx_seq_one_letter_code
_entity_poly.pdbx_strand_id
1 'polypeptide(L)'
;MTWWDRQTAHQQLPIAAGLASKRGSQFMRYAGNDHGFAAWLLVADTLALRHPGVSILDLSDWNWREAYDRGETPGSALRQAMACNDTFGLWPGRDT
;
A
#
# COMPACT_ATOMS: atom_id res chain seq x y z
N MET A 1 8.52 -0.83 -16.65
CA MET A 1 9.35 -0.27 -15.55
C MET A 1 8.41 0.16 -14.44
N THR A 2 8.48 -0.56 -13.33
CA THR A 2 7.59 -0.46 -12.17
C THR A 2 8.05 0.63 -11.20
N TRP A 3 7.24 0.93 -10.18
CA TRP A 3 7.68 1.83 -9.09
C TRP A 3 8.94 1.30 -8.38
N TRP A 4 9.06 -0.02 -8.22
CA TRP A 4 10.19 -0.68 -7.58
C TRP A 4 11.50 -0.47 -8.36
N ASP A 5 11.44 -0.56 -9.69
CA ASP A 5 12.61 -0.38 -10.58
C ASP A 5 13.17 1.05 -10.52
N ARG A 6 12.38 2.01 -10.05
CA ARG A 6 12.77 3.43 -9.92
C ARG A 6 13.45 3.74 -8.57
N GLN A 7 13.47 2.80 -7.63
CA GLN A 7 14.06 3.00 -6.31
C GLN A 7 15.59 2.82 -6.37
N THR A 8 16.31 3.65 -5.62
CA THR A 8 17.75 3.48 -5.44
C THR A 8 18.06 2.28 -4.55
N ALA A 9 19.27 1.71 -4.65
CA ALA A 9 19.71 0.60 -3.80
C ALA A 9 19.55 0.91 -2.29
N HIS A 10 19.83 2.16 -1.89
CA HIS A 10 19.65 2.62 -0.52
C HIS A 10 18.19 2.55 -0.05
N GLN A 11 17.22 2.82 -0.93
CA GLN A 11 15.80 2.73 -0.62
C GLN A 11 15.29 1.29 -0.65
N GLN A 12 15.83 0.46 -1.54
CA GLN A 12 15.42 -0.94 -1.69
C GLN A 12 15.82 -1.80 -0.48
N LEU A 13 17.00 -1.57 0.11
CA LEU A 13 17.54 -2.34 1.23
C LEU A 13 16.56 -2.47 2.44
N PRO A 14 16.05 -1.37 3.03
CA PRO A 14 15.13 -1.48 4.17
C PRO A 14 13.80 -2.14 3.77
N ILE A 15 13.34 -1.94 2.53
CA ILE A 15 12.09 -2.54 2.04
C ILE A 15 12.27 -4.07 1.88
N ALA A 16 13.38 -4.50 1.29
CA ALA A 16 13.73 -5.91 1.14
C ALA A 16 13.88 -6.60 2.51
N ALA A 17 14.52 -5.95 3.47
CA ALA A 17 14.60 -6.44 4.85
C ALA A 17 13.20 -6.56 5.49
N GLY A 18 12.32 -5.58 5.24
CA GLY A 18 10.92 -5.63 5.67
C GLY A 18 10.14 -6.79 5.04
N LEU A 19 10.35 -7.09 3.76
CA LEU A 19 9.72 -8.23 3.07
C LEU A 19 10.17 -9.59 3.62
N ALA A 20 11.41 -9.69 4.09
CA ALA A 20 11.93 -10.91 4.74
C ALA A 20 11.34 -11.16 6.14
N SER A 21 10.63 -10.18 6.72
CA SER A 21 9.99 -10.34 8.03
C SER A 21 8.71 -11.18 7.97
N LYS A 22 8.23 -11.65 9.14
CA LYS A 22 6.94 -12.35 9.26
C LYS A 22 5.78 -11.53 8.68
N ARG A 23 5.75 -10.22 8.92
CA ARG A 23 4.75 -9.31 8.34
C ARG A 23 4.93 -9.17 6.83
N GLY A 24 6.17 -9.00 6.36
CA GLY A 24 6.53 -8.96 4.94
C GLY A 24 6.02 -10.17 4.15
N SER A 25 6.08 -11.36 4.75
CA SER A 25 5.61 -12.61 4.12
C SER A 25 4.12 -12.59 3.75
N GLN A 26 3.29 -11.79 4.43
CA GLN A 26 1.88 -11.63 4.10
C GLN A 26 1.72 -10.87 2.78
N PHE A 27 2.48 -9.79 2.57
CA PHE A 27 2.47 -9.04 1.32
C PHE A 27 3.03 -9.85 0.16
N MET A 28 4.06 -10.66 0.39
CA MET A 28 4.60 -11.58 -0.62
C MET A 28 3.56 -12.60 -1.08
N ARG A 29 2.78 -13.17 -0.14
CA ARG A 29 1.68 -14.09 -0.46
C ARG A 29 0.57 -13.39 -1.24
N TYR A 30 0.15 -12.20 -0.78
CA TYR A 30 -0.87 -11.40 -1.46
C TYR A 30 -0.46 -11.03 -2.88
N ALA A 31 0.81 -10.66 -3.07
CA ALA A 31 1.36 -10.27 -4.37
C ALA A 31 1.64 -11.45 -5.31
N GLY A 32 1.39 -12.70 -4.91
CA GLY A 32 1.67 -13.87 -5.76
C GLY A 32 3.15 -14.03 -6.10
N ASN A 33 4.05 -13.72 -5.17
CA ASN A 33 5.52 -13.67 -5.36
C ASN A 33 6.05 -12.54 -6.28
N ASP A 34 5.23 -11.57 -6.67
CA ASP A 34 5.70 -10.34 -7.31
C ASP A 34 6.40 -9.45 -6.26
N HIS A 35 7.74 -9.47 -6.25
CA HIS A 35 8.54 -8.71 -5.30
C HIS A 35 8.31 -7.19 -5.40
N GLY A 36 8.16 -6.66 -6.61
CA GLY A 36 7.99 -5.22 -6.81
C GLY A 36 6.65 -4.74 -6.27
N PHE A 37 5.60 -5.54 -6.52
CA PHE A 37 4.27 -5.25 -5.98
C PHE A 37 4.20 -5.48 -4.47
N ALA A 38 4.82 -6.54 -3.94
CA ALA A 38 4.89 -6.78 -2.49
C ALA A 38 5.63 -5.65 -1.76
N ALA A 39 6.75 -5.18 -2.30
CA ALA A 39 7.50 -4.04 -1.79
C ALA A 39 6.63 -2.78 -1.75
N TRP A 40 5.89 -2.53 -2.82
CA TRP A 40 4.98 -1.40 -2.93
C TRP A 40 3.85 -1.46 -1.89
N LEU A 41 3.25 -2.64 -1.68
CA LEU A 41 2.21 -2.87 -0.67
C LEU A 41 2.75 -2.67 0.75
N LEU A 42 3.93 -3.22 1.06
CA LEU A 42 4.56 -3.05 2.37
C LEU A 42 4.79 -1.58 2.72
N VAL A 43 5.21 -0.77 1.73
CA VAL A 43 5.37 0.68 1.91
C VAL A 43 4.02 1.36 2.12
N ALA A 44 2.99 1.00 1.34
CA ALA A 44 1.64 1.51 1.54
C ALA A 44 1.12 1.20 2.96
N ASP A 45 1.29 -0.03 3.44
CA ASP A 45 0.89 -0.45 4.79
C ASP A 45 1.69 0.24 5.90
N THR A 46 2.98 0.48 5.67
CA THR A 46 3.81 1.25 6.61
C THR A 46 3.35 2.71 6.71
N LEU A 47 2.86 3.28 5.61
CA LEU A 47 2.23 4.61 5.62
C LEU A 47 0.86 4.57 6.29
N ALA A 48 0.07 3.51 6.07
CA ALA A 48 -1.25 3.33 6.66
C ALA A 48 -1.20 3.23 8.20
N LEU A 49 -0.21 2.51 8.75
CA LEU A 49 -0.02 2.36 10.21
C LEU A 49 0.26 3.67 10.96
N ARG A 50 0.53 4.78 10.26
CA ARG A 50 0.55 6.11 10.89
C ARG A 50 -0.85 6.51 11.38
N HIS A 51 -1.89 5.85 10.89
CA HIS A 51 -3.25 5.90 11.37
C HIS A 51 -3.49 4.69 12.29
N PRO A 52 -3.81 4.90 13.58
CA PRO A 52 -3.97 3.81 14.52
C PRO A 52 -5.03 2.81 14.06
N GLY A 53 -4.65 1.53 13.95
CA GLY A 53 -5.55 0.44 13.63
C GLY A 53 -5.93 0.29 12.15
N VAL A 54 -5.25 0.98 11.23
CA VAL A 54 -5.52 0.88 9.78
C VAL A 54 -4.39 0.13 9.07
N SER A 55 -4.69 -1.03 8.50
CA SER A 55 -3.86 -1.73 7.52
C SER A 55 -4.45 -1.60 6.12
N ILE A 56 -3.62 -1.70 5.09
CA ILE A 56 -4.14 -1.81 3.71
C ILE A 56 -4.98 -3.07 3.49
N LEU A 57 -4.81 -4.08 4.35
CA LEU A 57 -5.61 -5.30 4.32
C LEU A 57 -7.05 -5.05 4.79
N ASP A 58 -7.28 -4.00 5.59
CA ASP A 58 -8.62 -3.57 6.00
C ASP A 58 -9.32 -2.76 4.90
N LEU A 59 -8.55 -2.27 3.92
CA LEU A 59 -9.02 -1.55 2.73
C LEU A 59 -9.17 -2.51 1.55
N SER A 60 -9.72 -3.70 1.79
CA SER A 60 -9.71 -4.83 0.84
C SER A 60 -10.45 -4.57 -0.48
N ASP A 61 -11.38 -3.61 -0.49
CA ASP A 61 -12.17 -3.26 -1.68
C ASP A 61 -11.41 -2.37 -2.67
N TRP A 62 -10.22 -1.87 -2.30
CA TRP A 62 -9.39 -1.08 -3.19
C TRP A 62 -8.55 -1.98 -4.13
N ASN A 63 -8.55 -1.68 -5.43
CA ASN A 63 -7.75 -2.41 -6.40
C ASN A 63 -6.28 -1.98 -6.37
N TRP A 64 -5.54 -2.51 -5.39
CA TRP A 64 -4.12 -2.22 -5.20
C TRP A 64 -3.26 -2.59 -6.41
N ARG A 65 -3.59 -3.70 -7.07
CA ARG A 65 -2.84 -4.20 -8.23
C ARG A 65 -2.92 -3.24 -9.40
N GLU A 66 -4.12 -2.76 -9.71
CA GLU A 66 -4.33 -1.81 -10.80
C GLU A 66 -3.63 -0.47 -10.53
N ALA A 67 -3.68 0.05 -9.30
CA ALA A 67 -2.95 1.27 -8.94
C ALA A 67 -1.43 1.12 -9.14
N TYR A 68 -0.87 -0.05 -8.77
CA TYR A 68 0.53 -0.36 -9.01
C TYR A 68 0.86 -0.46 -10.51
N ASP A 69 0.04 -1.16 -11.29
CA ASP A 69 0.27 -1.35 -12.73
C ASP A 69 0.13 -0.03 -13.51
N ARG A 70 -0.71 0.91 -13.05
CA ARG A 70 -0.77 2.30 -13.56
C ARG A 70 0.45 3.15 -13.19
N GLY A 71 1.35 2.64 -12.35
CA GLY A 71 2.58 3.30 -11.93
C GLY A 71 2.37 4.33 -10.82
N GLU A 72 1.29 4.23 -10.04
CA GLU A 72 1.05 5.12 -8.91
C GLU A 72 2.05 4.87 -7.77
N THR A 73 2.30 5.91 -6.98
CA THR A 73 3.12 5.76 -5.77
C THR A 73 2.28 5.15 -4.63
N PRO A 74 2.90 4.40 -3.70
CA PRO A 74 2.19 3.81 -2.56
C PRO A 74 1.37 4.83 -1.78
N GLY A 75 1.93 6.02 -1.52
CA GLY A 75 1.25 7.08 -0.79
C GLY A 75 0.15 7.80 -1.58
N SER A 76 0.17 7.76 -2.92
CA SER A 76 -0.94 8.28 -3.73
C SER A 76 -2.11 7.31 -3.75
N ALA A 77 -1.83 6.02 -3.92
CA ALA A 77 -2.86 4.99 -3.90
C ALA A 77 -3.51 4.86 -2.52
N LEU A 78 -2.71 4.91 -1.44
CA LEU A 78 -3.24 4.88 -0.07
C LEU A 78 -4.23 6.03 0.21
N ARG A 79 -3.90 7.26 -0.21
CA ARG A 79 -4.79 8.42 -0.04
C ARG A 79 -6.11 8.24 -0.77
N GLN A 80 -6.08 7.68 -1.98
CA GLN A 80 -7.30 7.39 -2.75
C GLN A 80 -8.10 6.25 -2.11
N ALA A 81 -7.43 5.18 -1.66
CA ALA A 81 -8.07 4.06 -0.97
C ALA A 81 -8.78 4.52 0.31
N MET A 82 -8.13 5.35 1.13
CA MET A 82 -8.73 5.95 2.32
C MET A 82 -9.93 6.84 1.96
N ALA A 83 -9.83 7.69 0.94
CA ALA A 83 -10.95 8.53 0.51
C ALA A 83 -12.15 7.68 0.02
N CYS A 84 -11.91 6.59 -0.71
CA CYS A 84 -12.95 5.67 -1.15
C CYS A 84 -13.60 4.91 0.01
N ASN A 85 -12.81 4.50 1.02
CA ASN A 85 -13.32 3.82 2.20
C ASN A 85 -14.12 4.77 3.12
N ASP A 86 -13.64 6.00 3.30
CA ASP A 86 -14.34 7.05 4.05
C ASP A 86 -15.67 7.45 3.40
N THR A 87 -15.79 7.30 2.07
CA THR A 87 -17.02 7.57 1.31
C THR A 87 -18.21 6.71 1.77
N PHE A 88 -17.97 5.55 2.39
CA PHE A 88 -19.02 4.69 2.95
C PHE A 88 -19.10 4.69 4.49
N GLY A 89 -18.12 5.28 5.19
CA GLY A 89 -17.98 5.16 6.65
C GLY A 89 -18.32 6.41 7.47
N LEU A 90 -18.11 7.63 6.96
CA LEU A 90 -18.35 8.87 7.72
C LEU A 90 -18.70 10.04 6.79
N TRP A 91 -20.00 10.21 6.55
CA TRP A 91 -20.54 11.54 6.25
C TRP A 91 -21.47 12.02 7.37
N PRO A 92 -20.91 12.58 8.46
CA PRO A 92 -21.56 13.66 9.19
C PRO A 92 -20.87 14.96 8.80
N GLY A 93 -21.43 15.68 7.81
CA GLY A 93 -21.09 17.08 7.58
C GLY A 93 -20.36 17.40 6.25
N ARG A 94 -21.13 17.47 5.16
CA ARG A 94 -21.20 18.75 4.46
C ARG A 94 -22.42 19.46 5.03
N ASP A 95 -22.18 20.35 5.99
CA ASP A 95 -23.10 21.46 6.16
C ASP A 95 -22.83 22.45 5.02
N THR A 96 -23.91 22.72 4.30
CA THR A 96 -24.25 23.93 3.52
C THR A 96 -23.14 24.92 3.18
#